data_AF-A0AA39UT64-F1
#
_entry.id   AF-A0AA39UT64-F1
#
_cell.length_a   1.000
_cell.length_b   1.000
_cell.length_c   1.000
_cell.angle_alpha   90.00
_cell.angle_beta   90.00
_cell.angle_gamma   90.00
#
_symmetry.space_group_name_H-M   'P 1'
#
loop_
_entity.id
_entity.type
_entity.pdbx_description
1 polymer ?
#
loop_
_entity_poly.entity_id
_entity_poly.type
_entity_poly.pdbx_seq_one_letter_code
_entity_poly.pdbx_strand_id
1 'polypeptide(L)' 'ATWYTPNGNVGACSVPLQNSDHIVALSSDQYAGGALMEAHWFRRCHATLGDLCPGCSHNVLDLS' A
#
# COMPACT_ATOMS: atom_id res chain seq x y z
N ALA A 1 11.99 -2.28 1.00
CA ALA A 1 10.88 -1.37 0.65
C ALA A 1 11.27 -0.62 -0.60
N THR A 2 10.30 -0.34 -1.46
CA THR A 2 10.43 0.47 -2.68
C THR A 2 9.50 1.68 -2.60
N TRP A 3 9.38 2.45 -3.69
CA TRP A 3 8.42 3.54 -3.77
C TRP A 3 7.79 3.62 -5.17
N TYR A 4 6.58 4.19 -5.24
CA TYR A 4 5.84 4.43 -6.47
C TYR A 4 5.07 5.74 -6.43
N THR A 5 4.59 6.21 -7.59
CA THR A 5 3.70 7.38 -7.70
C THR A 5 2.30 6.93 -8.12
N PRO A 6 1.27 7.03 -7.26
CA PRO A 6 -0.08 6.55 -7.56
C PRO A 6 -0.77 7.29 -8.71
N ASN A 7 -0.41 8.56 -8.95
CA ASN A 7 -0.89 9.40 -10.06
C ASN A 7 -2.43 9.49 -10.18
N GLY A 8 -3.15 9.47 -9.05
CA GLY A 8 -4.61 9.56 -9.04
C GLY A 8 -5.33 8.24 -9.35
N ASN A 9 -4.60 7.14 -9.56
CA ASN A 9 -5.20 5.84 -9.81
C ASN A 9 -5.95 5.31 -8.59
N VAL A 10 -6.93 4.45 -8.84
CA VAL A 10 -7.67 3.75 -7.79
C VAL A 10 -6.85 2.56 -7.33
N GLY A 11 -6.44 2.56 -6.06
CA GLY A 11 -5.72 1.44 -5.45
C GLY A 11 -6.62 0.24 -5.19
N ALA A 12 -6.02 -0.88 -4.79
CA ALA A 12 -6.74 -2.10 -4.42
C ALA A 12 -7.76 -1.89 -3.28
N CYS A 13 -7.59 -0.82 -2.49
CA CYS A 13 -8.57 -0.39 -1.49
C CYS A 13 -9.78 0.38 -2.05
N SER A 14 -9.93 0.46 -3.38
CA SER A 14 -11.04 1.13 -4.06
C SER A 14 -11.14 2.63 -3.76
N VAL A 15 -10.02 3.25 -3.40
CA VAL A 15 -9.87 4.68 -3.14
C VAL A 15 -8.93 5.29 -4.18
N PRO A 16 -9.24 6.45 -4.78
CA PRO A 16 -8.27 7.20 -5.57
C PRO A 16 -7.10 7.65 -4.69
N LEU A 17 -5.87 7.39 -5.13
CA LEU A 17 -4.64 7.71 -4.39
C LEU A 17 -3.89 8.87 -5.05
N GLN A 18 -3.50 9.86 -4.26
CA GLN A 18 -2.71 11.01 -4.70
C GLN A 18 -1.23 10.82 -4.38
N ASN A 19 -0.35 11.48 -5.14
CA ASN A 19 1.10 11.43 -4.91
C ASN A 19 1.52 12.08 -3.58
N SER A 20 0.63 12.79 -2.91
CA SER A 20 0.83 13.38 -1.59
C SER A 20 0.32 12.50 -0.45
N ASP A 21 -0.34 11.38 -0.76
CA ASP A 21 -0.91 10.51 0.27
C ASP A 21 0.17 9.62 0.85
N HIS A 22 0.26 9.56 2.18
CA HIS A 22 1.15 8.65 2.88
C HIS A 22 0.53 7.26 2.94
N ILE A 23 0.79 6.47 1.91
CA ILE A 23 0.22 5.13 1.76
C ILE A 23 1.28 4.08 1.56
N VAL A 24 0.87 2.84 1.81
CA VAL A 24 1.67 1.66 1.52
C VAL A 24 0.87 0.72 0.63
N ALA A 25 1.55 0.17 -0.38
CA ALA A 25 1.11 -1.01 -1.10
C ALA A 25 1.80 -2.25 -0.51
N LEU A 26 1.02 -3.29 -0.22
CA LEU A 26 1.54 -4.54 0.33
C LEU A 26 1.85 -5.54 -0.77
N SER A 27 2.88 -6.35 -0.57
CA SER A 27 3.05 -7.61 -1.31
C SER A 27 1.82 -8.51 -1.17
N SER A 28 1.55 -9.36 -2.19
CA SER A 28 0.34 -10.19 -2.25
C SER A 28 0.12 -11.09 -1.02
N ASP A 29 1.20 -11.62 -0.46
CA ASP A 29 1.20 -12.42 0.77
C ASP A 29 0.74 -11.62 1.99
N GLN A 30 1.21 -10.37 2.11
CA GLN A 30 0.82 -9.49 3.20
C GLN A 30 -0.58 -8.91 2.99
N TYR A 31 -0.94 -8.56 1.75
CA TYR A 31 -2.27 -8.05 1.45
C TYR A 31 -3.36 -9.08 1.80
N ALA A 32 -3.05 -10.38 1.67
CA ALA A 32 -3.90 -11.49 2.09
C ALA A 32 -5.35 -11.36 1.57
N GLY A 33 -5.50 -10.97 0.31
CA GLY A 33 -6.81 -10.76 -0.33
C GLY A 33 -7.63 -9.61 0.23
N GLY A 34 -7.01 -8.65 0.92
CA GLY A 34 -7.68 -7.51 1.55
C GLY A 34 -8.03 -7.73 3.03
N ALA A 35 -7.60 -8.84 3.63
CA ALA A 35 -7.84 -9.10 5.05
C ALA A 35 -7.22 -8.04 5.98
N LEU A 36 -6.22 -7.30 5.49
CA LEU A 36 -5.54 -6.24 6.24
C LEU A 36 -5.96 -4.82 5.85
N MET A 37 -7.05 -4.63 5.10
CA MET A 37 -7.51 -3.30 4.63
C MET A 37 -7.77 -2.29 5.76
N GLU A 38 -8.11 -2.74 6.97
CA GLU A 38 -8.27 -1.89 8.15
C GLU A 38 -6.98 -1.74 8.99
N ALA A 39 -5.86 -2.34 8.55
CA ALA A 39 -4.60 -2.28 9.27
C ALA A 39 -3.87 -0.96 8.98
N HIS A 40 -3.78 -0.10 10.00
CA HIS A 40 -2.84 1.02 10.01
C HIS A 40 -1.43 0.49 10.26
N TRP A 41 -0.49 0.80 9.35
CA TRP A 41 0.89 0.32 9.45
C TRP A 41 1.78 1.36 10.10
N PHE A 42 2.42 0.97 11.21
CA PHE A 42 3.36 1.82 11.92
C PHE A 42 4.47 1.05 12.59
N ARG A 43 5.69 1.61 12.50
CA ARG A 43 6.60 1.63 13.66
C ARG A 43 7.30 2.98 13.90
N ARG A 44 7.42 3.89 12.92
CA ARG A 44 8.00 5.24 13.10
C ARG A 44 7.43 6.35 12.17
N CYS A 45 6.68 6.00 11.13
CA CYS A 45 5.94 6.90 10.24
C CYS A 45 4.51 6.36 10.06
N HIS A 46 3.51 7.23 9.96
CA HIS A 46 2.11 6.84 9.73
C HIS A 46 1.90 6.68 8.22
N ALA A 47 1.53 5.48 7.78
CA ALA A 47 1.02 5.27 6.43
C ALA A 47 -0.24 4.39 6.49
N THR A 48 -1.18 4.67 5.60
CA THR A 48 -2.42 3.89 5.46
C THR A 48 -2.23 2.81 4.40
N LEU A 49 -2.81 1.63 4.58
CA LEU A 49 -2.86 0.65 3.49
C LEU A 49 -3.74 1.18 2.37
N GLY A 50 -3.14 1.55 1.24
CA GLY A 50 -3.84 2.09 0.08
C GLY A 50 -3.99 1.09 -1.06
N ASP A 51 -3.08 0.11 -1.15
CA ASP A 51 -2.93 -0.66 -2.38
C ASP A 51 -2.31 -2.06 -2.20
N LEU A 52 -2.33 -2.82 -3.28
CA LEU A 52 -1.65 -4.09 -3.48
C LEU A 52 -0.52 -3.87 -4.48
N CYS A 53 0.65 -4.43 -4.21
CA CYS A 53 1.77 -4.52 -5.14
C CYS A 53 1.95 -5.98 -5.59
N PRO A 54 1.34 -6.41 -6.72
CA PRO A 54 1.38 -7.80 -7.17
C PRO A 54 2.79 -8.26 -7.57
N GLY A 55 3.62 -7.32 -8.02
CA GLY A 55 5.00 -7.57 -8.44
C GLY A 55 6.03 -7.48 -7.30
N CYS A 56 5.61 -7.07 -6.10
CA CYS A 56 6.51 -6.97 -4.96
C CYS A 56 6.88 -8.37 -4.46
N SER A 57 8.16 -8.53 -4.08
CA SER A 57 8.59 -9.76 -3.41
C SER A 57 7.92 -9.93 -2.05
N HIS A 58 7.92 -11.16 -1.55
CA HIS A 58 7.32 -11.53 -0.28
C HIS A 58 7.79 -10.62 0.87
N ASN A 59 6.84 -10.14 1.69
CA ASN A 59 7.06 -9.19 2.79
C ASN A 59 7.65 -7.81 2.40
N VAL A 60 7.55 -7.38 1.14
CA VAL A 60 8.00 -6.04 0.71
C VAL A 60 6.87 -5.03 0.79
N LEU A 61 7.20 -3.86 1.32
CA LEU A 61 6.36 -2.65 1.33
C LEU A 61 6.75 -1.74 0.15
N ASP A 62 5.77 -1.19 -0.54
CA ASP A 62 5.96 -0.17 -1.58
C ASP A 62 5.30 1.14 -1.13
N LEU A 63 6.09 2.21 -1.00
CA LEU A 63 5.67 3.45 -0.32
C LEU A 63 5.27 4.56 -1.30
N SER A 64 4.38 5.45 -0.87
CA SER A 64 4.05 6.72 -1.52
C SER A 64 3.88 7.83 -0.47
#